data_AF-A0A835AN94-F1
#
_entry.id   AF-A0A835AN94-F1
#
_cell.length_a   1.000
_cell.length_b   1.000
_cell.length_c   1.000
_cell.angle_alpha   90.00
_cell.angle_beta   90.00
_cell.angle_gamma   90.00
#
_symmetry.space_group_name_H-M   'P 1'
#
loop_
_entity.id
_entity.type
_entity.pdbx_description
1 polymer ?
#
loop_
_entity_poly.entity_id
_entity_poly.type
_entity_poly.pdbx_seq_one_letter_code
_entity_poly.pdbx_strand_id
1 'polypeptide(L)'
;MENAPAMDPELLMAASHGQHRHLTRLIAREDQVAAPSSSERPTSVVVEIDGGAVTTSSPASIMLEGVTPDGDSALHVIAASGDVDRYLESAKVIHGKAGHLLATRNRGGRTPLHRAARAGNVEMLSLLIHLAAGDVGDGGEGGGGETRLETILRMTNGVGETALHEAIRVDDTRAVGVLMSADPCLARHHLVGAASPLFLAVALCRYSLAQELYRRDNQLSYSGPAGQNASGILASSLCFFCERARLGIALLRAR
;
A
#
# COMPACT_ATOMS: atom_id res chain seq x y z
N MET A 1 17.35 12.20 10.73
CA MET A 1 16.81 11.37 9.64
C MET A 1 17.97 11.11 8.71
N GLU A 2 18.53 9.92 8.80
CA GLU A 2 19.62 9.45 7.94
C GLU A 2 19.24 9.64 6.48
N ASN A 3 20.18 10.16 5.69
CA ASN A 3 19.97 10.46 4.29
C ASN A 3 19.95 9.13 3.52
N ALA A 4 18.76 8.53 3.40
CA ALA A 4 18.58 7.29 2.64
C ALA A 4 19.20 7.43 1.24
N PRO A 5 19.86 6.38 0.71
CA PRO A 5 20.55 6.45 -0.56
C PRO A 5 19.58 6.86 -1.68
N ALA A 6 20.06 7.68 -2.61
CA ALA A 6 19.27 8.03 -3.79
C ALA A 6 19.05 6.81 -4.67
N MET A 7 17.84 6.64 -5.21
CA MET A 7 17.54 5.57 -6.16
C MET A 7 18.37 5.72 -7.44
N ASP A 8 18.97 4.62 -7.87
CA ASP A 8 19.69 4.55 -9.13
C ASP A 8 18.78 4.97 -10.32
N PRO A 9 19.24 5.85 -11.24
CA PRO A 9 18.43 6.31 -12.36
C PRO A 9 17.99 5.21 -13.32
N GLU A 10 18.82 4.18 -13.55
CA GLU A 10 18.44 3.06 -14.41
C GLU A 10 17.38 2.19 -13.73
N LEU A 11 17.50 1.95 -12.42
CA LEU A 11 16.47 1.28 -11.63
C LEU A 11 15.14 2.05 -11.70
N LEU A 12 15.17 3.36 -11.47
CA LEU A 12 14.00 4.22 -11.52
C LEU A 12 13.32 4.18 -12.90
N MET A 13 14.12 4.25 -13.97
CA MET A 13 13.61 4.16 -15.34
C MET A 13 13.00 2.79 -15.63
N ALA A 14 13.67 1.70 -15.23
CA ALA A 14 13.18 0.34 -15.43
C ALA A 14 11.88 0.10 -14.66
N ALA A 15 11.80 0.57 -13.40
CA ALA A 15 10.62 0.49 -12.54
C ALA A 15 9.42 1.26 -13.12
N SER A 16 9.63 2.52 -13.50
CA SER A 16 8.57 3.40 -14.03
C SER A 16 7.99 2.94 -15.37
N HIS A 17 8.76 2.20 -16.17
CA HIS A 17 8.32 1.68 -17.47
C HIS A 17 7.95 0.19 -17.45
N GLY A 18 8.02 -0.48 -16.29
CA GLY A 18 7.72 -1.90 -16.14
C GLY A 18 8.67 -2.80 -16.94
N GLN A 19 9.93 -2.40 -17.09
CA GLN A 19 10.95 -3.16 -17.83
C GLN A 19 11.47 -4.34 -17.00
N HIS A 20 10.61 -5.30 -16.64
CA HIS A 20 10.96 -6.45 -15.79
C HIS A 20 12.24 -7.17 -16.22
N ARG A 21 12.45 -7.40 -17.53
CA ARG A 21 13.68 -8.04 -18.04
C ARG A 21 14.94 -7.21 -17.77
N HIS A 22 14.84 -5.89 -17.84
CA HIS A 22 15.96 -5.00 -17.54
C HIS A 22 16.22 -5.01 -16.02
N LEU A 23 15.15 -4.91 -15.24
CA LEU A 23 15.18 -4.94 -13.78
C LEU A 23 15.79 -6.24 -13.24
N THR A 24 15.41 -7.40 -13.80
CA THR A 24 16.04 -8.70 -13.49
C THR A 24 17.53 -8.70 -13.79
N ARG A 25 17.96 -8.11 -14.91
CA ARG A 25 19.39 -8.05 -15.26
C ARG A 25 20.17 -7.11 -14.33
N LEU A 26 19.62 -5.95 -13.99
CA LEU A 26 20.26 -5.00 -13.08
C LEU A 26 20.50 -5.65 -11.71
N ILE A 27 19.46 -6.25 -11.15
CA ILE A 27 19.51 -6.96 -9.87
C ILE A 27 20.42 -8.19 -9.94
N ALA A 28 20.42 -8.95 -11.04
CA ALA A 28 21.25 -10.17 -11.16
C ALA A 28 22.72 -9.89 -11.52
N ARG A 29 23.05 -8.74 -12.12
CA ARG A 29 24.44 -8.36 -12.45
C ARG A 29 25.24 -8.10 -11.18
N GLU A 30 24.62 -7.51 -10.17
CA GLU A 30 25.29 -7.22 -8.91
C GLU A 30 25.63 -8.47 -8.10
N ASP A 31 24.81 -9.52 -8.19
CA ASP A 31 25.12 -10.83 -7.58
C ASP A 31 26.40 -11.47 -8.19
N GLN A 32 26.85 -11.06 -9.40
CA GLN A 32 28.04 -11.60 -10.08
C GLN A 32 29.31 -10.75 -9.94
N VAL A 33 29.21 -9.47 -9.59
CA VAL A 33 30.40 -8.60 -9.38
C VAL A 33 31.15 -8.97 -8.09
N ALA A 34 30.58 -9.83 -7.25
CA ALA A 34 31.20 -10.38 -6.04
C ALA A 34 32.17 -11.57 -6.27
N ALA A 35 32.55 -11.88 -7.52
CA ALA A 35 33.62 -12.84 -7.80
C ALA A 35 34.94 -12.10 -8.09
N PRO A 36 35.97 -12.18 -7.21
CA PRO A 36 37.19 -11.43 -7.43
C PRO A 36 38.02 -12.08 -8.55
N SER A 37 38.18 -11.35 -9.65
CA SER A 37 39.35 -11.49 -10.49
C SER A 37 40.44 -10.57 -9.93
N SER A 38 41.59 -11.16 -9.63
CA SER A 38 42.86 -10.53 -9.24
C SER A 38 42.87 -9.62 -8.00
N SER A 39 43.39 -10.18 -6.90
CA SER A 39 44.34 -9.55 -5.96
C SER A 39 44.20 -8.05 -5.71
N GLU A 40 43.15 -7.60 -5.03
CA GLU A 40 43.18 -6.39 -4.20
C GLU A 40 42.11 -6.53 -3.10
N ARG A 41 42.51 -6.24 -1.85
CA ARG A 41 41.73 -6.54 -0.63
C ARG A 41 40.36 -5.82 -0.64
N PRO A 42 39.24 -6.52 -0.39
CA PRO A 42 37.95 -5.84 -0.29
C PRO A 42 37.85 -5.12 1.06
N THR A 43 37.57 -3.82 1.02
CA THR A 43 37.11 -3.05 2.17
C THR A 43 35.69 -3.49 2.50
N SER A 44 35.57 -4.59 3.24
CA SER A 44 34.37 -4.91 4.00
C SER A 44 34.13 -3.77 4.99
N VAL A 45 33.07 -3.00 4.80
CA VAL A 45 32.59 -2.06 5.82
C VAL A 45 31.89 -2.90 6.88
N VAL A 46 32.66 -3.35 7.86
CA VAL A 46 32.14 -4.02 9.06
C VAL A 46 31.50 -2.95 9.92
N VAL A 47 30.17 -2.90 9.95
CA VAL A 47 29.45 -2.18 11.01
C VAL A 47 29.24 -3.19 12.13
N GLU A 48 30.09 -3.14 13.15
CA GLU A 48 29.89 -3.92 14.37
C GLU A 48 28.68 -3.34 15.12
N ILE A 49 27.59 -4.11 15.21
CA ILE A 49 26.50 -3.86 16.15
C ILE A 49 26.45 -5.06 17.08
N ASP A 50 26.69 -4.82 18.37
CA ASP A 50 26.63 -5.81 19.44
C ASP A 50 25.30 -6.59 19.40
N GLY A 51 25.39 -7.91 19.18
CA GLY A 51 24.36 -8.85 19.66
C GLY A 51 23.20 -9.25 18.75
N GLY A 52 23.31 -9.18 17.41
CA GLY A 52 22.26 -9.70 16.51
C GLY A 52 22.82 -10.22 15.18
N ALA A 53 22.26 -11.31 14.66
CA ALA A 53 22.73 -12.04 13.48
C ALA A 53 23.20 -11.14 12.32
N VAL A 54 24.41 -11.39 11.83
CA VAL A 54 24.99 -10.73 10.65
C VAL A 54 24.19 -11.16 9.41
N THR A 55 23.23 -10.36 8.98
CA THR A 55 22.61 -10.50 7.67
C THR A 55 23.54 -9.87 6.64
N THR A 56 24.31 -10.69 5.93
CA THR A 56 25.01 -10.25 4.72
C THR A 56 23.96 -9.90 3.68
N SER A 57 23.58 -8.63 3.60
CA SER A 57 22.68 -8.12 2.55
C SER A 57 23.37 -8.32 1.19
N SER A 58 22.70 -8.96 0.25
CA SER A 58 23.24 -9.08 -1.11
C SER A 58 23.37 -7.68 -1.73
N PRO A 59 24.32 -7.45 -2.66
CA PRO A 59 24.46 -6.15 -3.31
C PRO A 59 23.16 -5.70 -4.00
N ALA A 60 22.42 -6.67 -4.57
CA ALA A 60 21.09 -6.45 -5.11
C ALA A 60 20.07 -5.90 -4.09
N SER A 61 20.16 -6.29 -2.82
CA SER A 61 19.31 -5.73 -1.76
C SER A 61 19.70 -4.29 -1.45
N ILE A 62 21.00 -3.97 -1.44
CA ILE A 62 21.50 -2.60 -1.21
C ILE A 62 21.02 -1.65 -2.32
N MET A 63 21.02 -2.08 -3.59
CA MET A 63 20.51 -1.28 -4.70
C MET A 63 19.01 -0.96 -4.56
N LEU A 64 18.23 -1.90 -4.01
CA LEU A 64 16.78 -1.74 -3.82
C LEU A 64 16.41 -0.86 -2.61
N GLU A 65 17.36 -0.53 -1.72
CA GLU A 65 17.16 0.43 -0.62
C GLU A 65 17.14 1.89 -1.09
N GLY A 66 17.52 2.15 -2.35
CA GLY A 66 17.50 3.49 -2.93
C GLY A 66 16.07 4.06 -3.02
N VAL A 67 15.91 5.34 -2.67
CA VAL A 67 14.61 6.03 -2.68
C VAL A 67 14.59 7.25 -3.60
N THR A 68 13.41 7.58 -4.12
CA THR A 68 13.18 8.82 -4.88
C THR A 68 13.21 10.06 -3.96
N PRO A 69 13.17 11.29 -4.50
CA PRO A 69 13.01 12.50 -3.69
C PRO A 69 11.75 12.52 -2.81
N ASP A 70 10.70 11.78 -3.18
CA ASP A 70 9.48 11.62 -2.35
C ASP A 70 9.62 10.51 -1.30
N GLY A 71 10.77 9.83 -1.26
CA GLY A 71 11.02 8.66 -0.43
C GLY A 71 10.36 7.39 -0.97
N ASP A 72 9.93 7.37 -2.23
CA ASP A 72 9.36 6.15 -2.82
C ASP A 72 10.46 5.13 -3.05
N SER A 73 10.25 3.89 -2.58
CA SER A 73 11.06 2.74 -3.00
C SER A 73 10.69 2.32 -4.42
N ALA A 74 11.48 1.43 -5.03
CA ALA A 74 11.21 0.95 -6.38
C ALA A 74 9.83 0.28 -6.49
N LEU A 75 9.35 -0.38 -5.42
CA LEU A 75 8.02 -0.99 -5.38
C LEU A 75 6.89 0.06 -5.35
N HIS A 76 7.08 1.22 -4.71
CA HIS A 76 6.13 2.34 -4.77
C HIS A 76 5.99 2.88 -6.18
N VAL A 77 7.11 3.03 -6.88
CA VAL A 77 7.15 3.53 -8.26
C VAL A 77 6.39 2.59 -9.18
N ILE A 78 6.70 1.29 -9.14
CA ILE A 78 5.99 0.27 -9.95
C ILE A 78 4.49 0.27 -9.61
N ALA A 79 4.14 0.30 -8.33
CA ALA A 79 2.75 0.30 -7.87
C ALA A 79 1.93 1.47 -8.45
N ALA A 80 2.54 2.65 -8.58
CA ALA A 80 1.91 3.82 -9.18
C ALA A 80 1.89 3.82 -10.72
N SER A 81 2.82 3.11 -11.36
CA SER A 81 3.09 3.28 -12.80
C SER A 81 2.13 2.53 -13.72
N GLY A 82 1.60 1.37 -13.29
CA GLY A 82 0.61 0.63 -14.05
C GLY A 82 0.35 -0.77 -13.52
N ASP A 83 -0.61 -1.46 -14.13
CA ASP A 83 -1.11 -2.77 -13.71
C ASP A 83 -1.19 -3.82 -14.83
N VAL A 84 -0.62 -3.53 -16.00
CA VAL A 84 -0.43 -4.54 -17.06
C VAL A 84 0.72 -5.50 -16.72
N ASP A 85 0.74 -6.68 -17.34
CA ASP A 85 1.66 -7.80 -17.05
C ASP A 85 3.11 -7.38 -16.79
N ARG A 86 3.68 -6.50 -17.61
CA ARG A 86 5.08 -6.07 -17.45
C ARG A 86 5.36 -5.38 -16.10
N TYR A 87 4.40 -4.64 -15.55
CA TYR A 87 4.50 -4.02 -14.22
C TYR A 87 4.30 -5.07 -13.13
N LEU A 88 3.32 -5.96 -13.28
CA LEU A 88 3.06 -7.05 -12.35
C LEU A 88 4.28 -7.96 -12.20
N GLU A 89 4.93 -8.34 -13.30
CA GLU A 89 6.18 -9.10 -13.29
C GLU A 89 7.33 -8.30 -12.67
N SER A 90 7.41 -6.99 -12.92
CA SER A 90 8.43 -6.15 -12.28
C SER A 90 8.25 -6.10 -10.75
N ALA A 91 7.00 -6.00 -10.27
CA ALA A 91 6.69 -6.04 -8.85
C ALA A 91 7.07 -7.38 -8.21
N LYS A 92 6.81 -8.51 -8.88
CA LYS A 92 7.23 -9.86 -8.42
C LYS A 92 8.74 -9.99 -8.33
N VAL A 93 9.48 -9.47 -9.33
CA VAL A 93 10.96 -9.49 -9.32
C VAL A 93 11.51 -8.72 -8.12
N ILE A 94 10.99 -7.52 -7.85
CA ILE A 94 11.41 -6.72 -6.69
C ILE A 94 11.03 -7.44 -5.40
N HIS A 95 9.80 -7.92 -5.28
CA HIS A 95 9.33 -8.62 -4.08
C HIS A 95 10.16 -9.86 -3.76
N GLY A 96 10.52 -10.67 -4.77
CA GLY A 96 11.33 -11.87 -4.57
C GLY A 96 12.75 -11.60 -4.07
N LYS A 97 13.25 -10.36 -4.19
CA LYS A 97 14.57 -9.94 -3.70
C LYS A 97 14.49 -9.08 -2.44
N ALA A 98 13.48 -8.24 -2.34
CA ALA A 98 13.27 -7.29 -1.25
C ALA A 98 11.79 -7.27 -0.81
N GLY A 99 11.31 -8.39 -0.28
CA GLY A 99 9.91 -8.55 0.14
C GLY A 99 9.46 -7.60 1.26
N HIS A 100 10.43 -7.11 2.06
CA HIS A 100 10.18 -6.11 3.10
C HIS A 100 9.64 -4.77 2.53
N LEU A 101 9.89 -4.48 1.24
CA LEU A 101 9.43 -3.25 0.59
C LEU A 101 7.91 -3.11 0.51
N LEU A 102 7.14 -4.19 0.71
CA LEU A 102 5.67 -4.14 0.81
C LEU A 102 5.18 -3.26 1.97
N ALA A 103 5.93 -3.25 3.08
CA ALA A 103 5.59 -2.50 4.29
C ALA A 103 6.35 -1.17 4.40
N THR A 104 7.25 -0.86 3.45
CA THR A 104 8.02 0.38 3.47
C THR A 104 7.10 1.60 3.29
N ARG A 105 7.43 2.69 3.99
CA ARG A 105 6.69 3.94 3.96
C ARG A 105 7.56 5.04 3.34
N ASN A 106 7.00 5.78 2.39
CA ASN A 106 7.66 6.95 1.82
C ASN A 106 7.62 8.18 2.76
N ARG A 107 8.10 9.35 2.32
CA ARG A 107 8.10 10.59 3.14
C ARG A 107 6.70 11.02 3.58
N GLY A 108 5.68 10.71 2.79
CA GLY A 108 4.27 10.94 3.13
C GLY A 108 3.64 9.82 3.96
N GLY A 109 4.42 8.85 4.44
CA GLY A 109 3.94 7.68 5.17
C GLY A 109 3.19 6.66 4.31
N ARG A 110 3.10 6.85 2.99
CA ARG A 110 2.36 5.97 2.09
C ARG A 110 3.16 4.70 1.85
N THR A 111 2.46 3.58 1.74
CA THR A 111 3.00 2.28 1.31
C THR A 111 2.78 2.07 -0.20
N PRO A 112 3.38 1.05 -0.84
CA PRO A 112 3.10 0.73 -2.23
C PRO A 112 1.59 0.48 -2.49
N LEU A 113 0.88 -0.09 -1.50
CA LEU A 113 -0.57 -0.31 -1.57
C LEU A 113 -1.35 1.02 -1.72
N HIS A 114 -0.94 2.08 -1.01
CA HIS A 114 -1.54 3.41 -1.17
C HIS A 114 -1.31 3.98 -2.56
N ARG A 115 -0.09 3.79 -3.12
CA ARG A 115 0.27 4.26 -4.46
C ARG A 115 -0.55 3.55 -5.54
N ALA A 116 -0.71 2.22 -5.44
CA ALA A 116 -1.56 1.45 -6.35
C ALA A 116 -3.04 1.87 -6.28
N ALA A 117 -3.59 2.00 -5.06
CA ALA A 117 -4.97 2.43 -4.85
C ALA A 117 -5.22 3.85 -5.40
N ARG A 118 -4.28 4.78 -5.18
CA ARG A 118 -4.37 6.16 -5.68
C ARG A 118 -4.22 6.24 -7.21
N ALA A 119 -3.52 5.30 -7.83
CA ALA A 119 -3.38 5.24 -9.28
C ALA A 119 -4.57 4.54 -9.97
N GLY A 120 -5.43 3.84 -9.22
CA GLY A 120 -6.50 3.01 -9.80
C GLY A 120 -5.98 1.72 -10.45
N ASN A 121 -4.78 1.28 -10.05
CA ASN A 121 -4.09 0.11 -10.59
C ASN A 121 -4.60 -1.16 -9.89
N VAL A 122 -5.82 -1.61 -10.22
CA VAL A 122 -6.55 -2.67 -9.48
C VAL A 122 -5.85 -4.02 -9.55
N GLU A 123 -5.27 -4.40 -10.69
CA GLU A 123 -4.60 -5.70 -10.81
C GLU A 123 -3.29 -5.71 -10.02
N MET A 124 -2.58 -4.57 -10.00
CA MET A 124 -1.41 -4.37 -9.15
C MET A 124 -1.79 -4.41 -7.67
N LEU A 125 -2.89 -3.76 -7.29
CA LEU A 125 -3.40 -3.78 -5.92
C LEU A 125 -3.69 -5.21 -5.45
N SER A 126 -4.38 -5.99 -6.30
CA SER A 126 -4.68 -7.41 -6.06
C SER A 126 -3.41 -8.24 -5.92
N LEU A 127 -2.41 -8.00 -6.78
CA LEU A 127 -1.12 -8.67 -6.70
C LEU A 127 -0.39 -8.36 -5.37
N LEU A 128 -0.32 -7.10 -4.96
CA LEU A 128 0.37 -6.71 -3.72
C LEU A 128 -0.28 -7.35 -2.48
N ILE A 129 -1.62 -7.46 -2.47
CA ILE A 129 -2.38 -8.17 -1.43
C ILE A 129 -2.04 -9.67 -1.44
N HIS A 130 -1.99 -10.28 -2.62
CA HIS A 130 -1.62 -11.69 -2.75
C HIS A 130 -0.18 -11.96 -2.28
N LEU A 131 0.77 -11.09 -2.63
CA LEU A 131 2.16 -11.19 -2.17
C LEU A 131 2.28 -11.01 -0.65
N ALA A 132 1.49 -10.10 -0.06
CA ALA A 132 1.44 -9.92 1.38
C ALA A 132 0.88 -11.16 2.12
N ALA A 133 -0.07 -11.86 1.51
CA ALA A 133 -0.67 -13.10 2.04
C ALA A 133 0.25 -14.32 1.89
N GLY A 134 0.99 -14.42 0.78
CA GLY A 134 1.83 -15.59 0.44
C GLY A 134 3.16 -15.71 1.20
N ASP A 135 3.57 -14.69 1.95
CA ASP A 135 4.79 -14.73 2.79
C ASP A 135 4.54 -15.42 4.15
N VAL A 136 3.31 -15.93 4.37
CA VAL A 136 3.00 -16.81 5.49
C VAL A 136 3.49 -18.20 5.09
N GLY A 137 4.66 -18.59 5.60
CA GLY A 137 5.16 -19.95 5.48
C GLY A 137 4.07 -20.96 5.87
N ASP A 138 3.93 -21.99 5.05
CA ASP A 138 3.06 -23.15 5.29
C ASP A 138 3.37 -23.76 6.66
N GLY A 139 2.63 -23.36 7.70
CA GLY A 139 2.88 -23.84 9.07
C GLY A 139 2.55 -22.81 10.14
N GLY A 140 1.26 -22.61 10.40
CA GLY A 140 0.82 -21.80 11.54
C GLY A 140 -0.68 -21.86 11.74
N GLU A 141 -1.21 -23.03 12.07
CA GLU A 141 -2.55 -23.12 12.65
C GLU A 141 -2.62 -22.28 13.94
N GLY A 142 -3.74 -21.56 14.11
CA GLY A 142 -4.30 -21.29 15.43
C GLY A 142 -3.59 -20.24 16.28
N GLY A 143 -3.81 -18.96 15.97
CA GLY A 143 -3.64 -17.89 16.95
C GLY A 143 -4.39 -16.66 16.47
N GLY A 144 -5.38 -16.18 17.24
CA GLY A 144 -6.19 -15.00 16.92
C GLY A 144 -5.44 -13.66 16.98
N GLY A 145 -4.21 -13.62 16.47
CA GLY A 145 -3.38 -12.42 16.32
C GLY A 145 -3.48 -11.85 14.91
N GLU A 146 -3.21 -10.55 14.78
CA GLU A 146 -3.23 -9.82 13.52
C GLU A 146 -2.22 -10.42 12.52
N THR A 147 -2.70 -10.81 11.35
CA THR A 147 -1.86 -11.40 10.30
C THR A 147 -0.95 -10.33 9.68
N ARG A 148 0.17 -10.75 9.06
CA ARG A 148 1.04 -9.83 8.30
C ARG A 148 0.27 -9.08 7.21
N LEU A 149 -0.68 -9.76 6.56
CA LEU A 149 -1.58 -9.15 5.58
C LEU A 149 -2.41 -8.03 6.21
N GLU A 150 -3.11 -8.31 7.31
CA GLU A 150 -3.92 -7.31 8.03
C GLU A 150 -3.07 -6.12 8.46
N THR A 151 -1.87 -6.38 8.98
CA THR A 151 -0.92 -5.33 9.38
C THR A 151 -0.60 -4.41 8.20
N ILE A 152 -0.26 -4.96 7.03
CA ILE A 152 0.07 -4.18 5.82
C ILE A 152 -1.15 -3.42 5.29
N LEU A 153 -2.32 -4.07 5.25
CA LEU A 153 -3.58 -3.46 4.77
C LEU A 153 -4.00 -2.27 5.64
N ARG A 154 -3.83 -2.38 6.97
CA ARG A 154 -4.23 -1.37 7.95
C ARG A 154 -3.18 -0.27 8.18
N MET A 155 -2.02 -0.33 7.52
CA MET A 155 -1.06 0.77 7.55
C MET A 155 -1.73 2.05 7.05
N THR A 156 -1.59 3.12 7.82
CA THR A 156 -2.09 4.45 7.45
C THR A 156 -0.98 5.28 6.81
N ASN A 157 -1.26 6.38 6.12
CA ASN A 157 -0.26 7.33 5.66
C ASN A 157 0.04 8.39 6.74
N GLY A 158 0.80 9.43 6.39
CA GLY A 158 1.16 10.52 7.31
C GLY A 158 -0.02 11.34 7.86
N VAL A 159 -1.21 11.22 7.28
CA VAL A 159 -2.45 11.86 7.75
C VAL A 159 -3.42 10.87 8.40
N GLY A 160 -3.00 9.62 8.63
CA GLY A 160 -3.84 8.62 9.29
C GLY A 160 -4.85 7.90 8.37
N GLU A 161 -4.71 8.01 7.06
CA GLU A 161 -5.59 7.37 6.07
C GLU A 161 -4.99 6.07 5.54
N THR A 162 -5.80 5.02 5.37
CA THR A 162 -5.42 3.75 4.71
C THR A 162 -5.53 3.81 3.18
N ALA A 163 -5.06 2.78 2.48
CA ALA A 163 -5.22 2.65 1.02
C ALA A 163 -6.71 2.68 0.56
N LEU A 164 -7.65 2.27 1.43
CA LEU A 164 -9.09 2.36 1.16
C LEU A 164 -9.54 3.82 0.96
N HIS A 165 -8.97 4.76 1.71
CA HIS A 165 -9.28 6.19 1.54
C HIS A 165 -8.81 6.69 0.17
N GLU A 166 -7.62 6.26 -0.27
CA GLU A 166 -7.09 6.63 -1.59
C GLU A 166 -7.95 6.05 -2.73
N ALA A 167 -8.41 4.80 -2.62
CA ALA A 167 -9.34 4.18 -3.57
C ALA A 167 -10.69 4.92 -3.61
N ILE A 168 -11.22 5.30 -2.45
CA ILE A 168 -12.42 6.14 -2.37
C ILE A 168 -12.14 7.47 -3.04
N ARG A 169 -10.98 8.11 -2.83
CA ARG A 169 -10.59 9.42 -3.41
C ARG A 169 -10.58 9.43 -4.94
N VAL A 170 -10.38 8.29 -5.59
CA VAL A 170 -10.41 8.17 -7.06
C VAL A 170 -11.74 7.62 -7.61
N ASP A 171 -12.71 7.33 -6.75
CA ASP A 171 -14.00 6.71 -7.10
C ASP A 171 -13.89 5.31 -7.72
N ASP A 172 -12.85 4.55 -7.35
CA ASP A 172 -12.62 3.22 -7.91
C ASP A 172 -13.35 2.14 -7.11
N THR A 173 -14.52 1.75 -7.61
CA THR A 173 -15.38 0.71 -7.02
C THR A 173 -14.72 -0.66 -7.00
N ARG A 174 -13.86 -0.97 -7.98
CA ARG A 174 -13.16 -2.26 -8.06
C ARG A 174 -12.06 -2.32 -7.01
N ALA A 175 -11.24 -1.26 -6.89
CA ALA A 175 -10.22 -1.17 -5.85
C ALA A 175 -10.81 -1.24 -4.44
N VAL A 176 -11.93 -0.53 -4.18
CA VAL A 176 -12.68 -0.64 -2.92
C VAL A 176 -13.17 -2.06 -2.69
N GLY A 177 -13.68 -2.72 -3.73
CA GLY A 177 -14.08 -4.12 -3.69
C GLY A 177 -12.95 -5.04 -3.25
N VAL A 178 -11.80 -4.97 -3.91
CA VAL A 178 -10.62 -5.79 -3.61
C VAL A 178 -10.14 -5.58 -2.17
N LEU A 179 -10.02 -4.33 -1.71
CA LEU A 179 -9.58 -4.02 -0.35
C LEU A 179 -10.55 -4.53 0.71
N MET A 180 -11.85 -4.30 0.52
CA MET A 180 -12.88 -4.75 1.46
C MET A 180 -13.06 -6.27 1.47
N SER A 181 -12.80 -6.95 0.35
CA SER A 181 -12.78 -8.41 0.28
C SER A 181 -11.56 -9.00 1.01
N ALA A 182 -10.43 -8.30 1.00
CA ALA A 182 -9.22 -8.74 1.70
C ALA A 182 -9.29 -8.49 3.22
N ASP A 183 -9.82 -7.34 3.65
CA ASP A 183 -10.07 -7.03 5.06
C ASP A 183 -11.29 -6.09 5.21
N PRO A 184 -12.49 -6.62 5.51
CA PRO A 184 -13.69 -5.81 5.72
C PRO A 184 -13.53 -4.78 6.84
N CYS A 185 -12.71 -5.07 7.86
CA CYS A 185 -12.52 -4.18 8.99
C CYS A 185 -11.81 -2.89 8.59
N LEU A 186 -11.15 -2.80 7.42
CA LEU A 186 -10.51 -1.57 6.93
C LEU A 186 -11.46 -0.37 6.92
N ALA A 187 -12.75 -0.59 6.69
CA ALA A 187 -13.73 0.50 6.70
C ALA A 187 -14.04 1.06 8.10
N ARG A 188 -13.64 0.33 9.15
CA ARG A 188 -13.74 0.72 10.56
C ARG A 188 -12.51 1.49 11.03
N HIS A 189 -11.36 1.18 10.44
CA HIS A 189 -10.06 1.75 10.79
C HIS A 189 -9.92 3.18 10.27
N HIS A 190 -9.81 4.10 11.21
CA HIS A 190 -9.40 5.48 11.00
C HIS A 190 -8.65 5.93 12.25
N LEU A 191 -7.57 6.68 12.08
CA LEU A 191 -6.90 7.26 13.23
C LEU A 191 -7.69 8.46 13.75
N VAL A 192 -7.58 8.75 15.04
CA VAL A 192 -8.11 9.98 15.65
C VAL A 192 -7.62 11.20 14.85
N GLY A 193 -8.56 11.90 14.21
CA GLY A 193 -8.29 13.09 13.38
C GLY A 193 -8.39 12.86 11.86
N ALA A 194 -8.33 11.61 11.38
CA ALA A 194 -8.61 11.27 9.99
C ALA A 194 -10.12 11.10 9.74
N ALA A 195 -10.57 11.40 8.53
CA ALA A 195 -11.92 11.08 8.10
C ALA A 195 -12.09 9.56 8.01
N SER A 196 -13.22 9.01 8.46
CA SER A 196 -13.54 7.61 8.20
C SER A 196 -13.78 7.39 6.70
N PRO A 197 -13.59 6.16 6.19
CA PRO A 197 -13.90 5.82 4.79
C PRO A 197 -15.32 6.19 4.38
N LEU A 198 -16.30 5.92 5.25
CA LEU A 198 -17.70 6.26 4.99
C LEU A 198 -17.94 7.78 4.99
N PHE A 199 -17.35 8.51 5.94
CA PHE A 199 -17.41 9.97 5.97
C PHE A 199 -16.84 10.55 4.68
N LEU A 200 -15.67 10.06 4.26
CA LEU A 200 -15.00 10.52 3.05
C LEU A 200 -15.85 10.25 1.80
N ALA A 201 -16.44 9.06 1.67
CA ALA A 201 -17.33 8.74 0.56
C ALA A 201 -18.54 9.68 0.50
N VAL A 202 -19.16 9.98 1.65
CA VAL A 202 -20.29 10.92 1.75
C VAL A 202 -19.87 12.35 1.44
N ALA A 203 -18.76 12.82 2.02
CA ALA A 203 -18.24 14.17 1.83
C ALA A 203 -17.87 14.45 0.37
N LEU A 204 -17.42 13.41 -0.35
CA LEU A 204 -17.09 13.47 -1.78
C LEU A 204 -18.29 13.13 -2.69
N CYS A 205 -19.50 12.97 -2.13
CA CYS A 205 -20.73 12.62 -2.86
C CYS A 205 -20.67 11.28 -3.62
N ARG A 206 -19.85 10.33 -3.17
CA ARG A 206 -19.67 8.99 -3.75
C ARG A 206 -20.66 8.00 -3.17
N TYR A 207 -21.93 8.23 -3.43
CA TYR A 207 -23.03 7.48 -2.80
C TYR A 207 -23.00 5.98 -3.13
N SER A 208 -22.56 5.60 -4.33
CA SER A 208 -22.41 4.18 -4.69
C SER A 208 -21.38 3.48 -3.80
N LEU A 209 -20.23 4.13 -3.55
CA LEU A 209 -19.22 3.62 -2.62
C LEU A 209 -19.71 3.63 -1.17
N ALA A 210 -20.41 4.69 -0.74
CA ALA A 210 -20.97 4.75 0.61
C ALA A 210 -21.95 3.60 0.87
N GLN A 211 -22.81 3.29 -0.11
CA GLN A 211 -23.70 2.13 -0.04
C GLN A 211 -22.93 0.81 -0.02
N GLU A 212 -21.87 0.70 -0.82
CA GLU A 212 -21.05 -0.50 -0.89
C GLU A 212 -20.31 -0.79 0.41
N LEU A 213 -19.71 0.23 1.02
CA LEU A 213 -19.07 0.13 2.34
C LEU A 213 -20.08 -0.36 3.38
N TYR A 214 -21.28 0.23 3.40
CA TYR A 214 -22.34 -0.15 4.33
C TYR A 214 -22.83 -1.59 4.12
N ARG A 215 -22.95 -2.05 2.87
CA ARG A 215 -23.36 -3.44 2.59
C ARG A 215 -22.35 -4.46 3.11
N ARG A 216 -21.06 -4.12 3.12
CA ARG A 216 -19.99 -5.03 3.51
C ARG A 216 -19.70 -5.05 5.02
N ASP A 217 -19.95 -3.94 5.72
CA ASP A 217 -19.75 -3.85 7.16
C ASP A 217 -20.80 -2.94 7.80
N ASN A 218 -21.41 -3.40 8.89
CA ASN A 218 -22.44 -2.67 9.65
C ASN A 218 -21.90 -1.95 10.91
N GLN A 219 -20.61 -2.09 11.21
CA GLN A 219 -19.93 -1.50 12.36
C GLN A 219 -18.98 -0.35 11.95
N LEU A 220 -19.36 0.36 10.88
CA LEU A 220 -18.59 1.47 10.31
C LEU A 220 -18.50 2.67 11.24
N SER A 221 -17.36 3.37 11.19
CA SER A 221 -17.22 4.70 11.79
C SER A 221 -17.81 5.79 10.88
N TYR A 222 -18.49 6.76 11.48
CA TYR A 222 -19.06 7.93 10.81
C TYR A 222 -18.25 9.22 11.05
N SER A 223 -17.12 9.12 11.75
CA SER A 223 -16.34 10.26 12.21
C SER A 223 -15.56 10.90 11.08
N GLY A 224 -15.60 12.22 11.02
CA GLY A 224 -14.83 13.10 10.18
C GLY A 224 -13.76 13.85 10.97
N PRO A 225 -12.93 14.65 10.28
CA PRO A 225 -11.92 15.47 10.93
C PRO A 225 -12.57 16.40 11.97
N ALA A 226 -11.90 16.58 13.11
CA ALA A 226 -12.37 17.42 14.22
C ALA A 226 -13.76 17.05 14.78
N GLY A 227 -14.17 15.77 14.70
CA GLY A 227 -15.41 15.28 15.33
C GLY A 227 -16.69 15.57 14.53
N GLN A 228 -16.57 15.94 13.26
CA GLN A 228 -17.74 16.03 12.36
C GLN A 228 -18.31 14.65 12.09
N ASN A 229 -19.63 14.51 11.91
CA ASN A 229 -20.25 13.22 11.60
C ASN A 229 -20.79 13.21 10.17
N ALA A 230 -20.67 12.09 9.46
CA ALA A 230 -21.13 11.95 8.07
C ALA A 230 -22.63 12.23 7.92
N SER A 231 -23.42 11.86 8.94
CA SER A 231 -24.85 12.16 9.05
C SER A 231 -25.15 13.68 9.05
N GLY A 232 -24.26 14.49 9.63
CA GLY A 232 -24.40 15.95 9.63
C GLY A 232 -24.22 16.55 8.24
N ILE A 233 -23.29 16.02 7.44
CA ILE A 233 -23.07 16.45 6.05
C ILE A 233 -24.27 16.12 5.16
N LEU A 234 -24.88 14.95 5.34
CA LEU A 234 -26.10 14.55 4.61
C LEU A 234 -27.33 15.42 4.98
N ALA A 235 -27.33 16.03 6.17
CA ALA A 235 -28.37 16.95 6.60
C ALA A 235 -28.18 18.35 5.98
N SER A 236 -26.93 18.81 5.85
CA SER A 236 -26.59 20.15 5.32
C SER A 236 -26.52 20.23 3.80
N SER A 237 -26.18 19.13 3.11
CA SER A 237 -26.07 19.12 1.65
C SER A 237 -27.46 18.95 1.00
N LEU A 238 -28.12 20.08 0.76
CA LEU A 238 -29.37 20.22 -0.01
C LEU A 238 -29.14 19.87 -1.49
N CYS A 239 -28.85 18.60 -1.81
CA CYS A 239 -28.77 18.14 -3.19
C CYS A 239 -29.97 17.22 -3.49
N PHE A 240 -30.68 17.51 -4.58
CA PHE A 240 -32.00 16.99 -5.01
C PHE A 240 -32.11 15.45 -5.15
N PHE A 241 -31.02 14.70 -4.97
CA PHE A 241 -31.00 13.23 -4.91
C PHE A 241 -30.96 12.67 -3.47
N CYS A 242 -30.85 13.55 -2.46
CA CYS A 242 -30.79 13.20 -1.05
C CYS A 242 -32.04 12.47 -0.56
N GLU A 243 -33.19 12.51 -1.23
CA GLU A 243 -34.38 11.83 -0.73
C GLU A 243 -34.29 10.31 -0.89
N ARG A 244 -33.67 9.79 -1.96
CA ARG A 244 -33.38 8.34 -2.11
C ARG A 244 -32.21 7.86 -1.25
N ALA A 245 -31.19 8.68 -1.05
CA ALA A 245 -30.09 8.36 -0.14
C ALA A 245 -30.49 8.50 1.34
N ARG A 246 -31.36 9.47 1.68
CA ARG A 246 -32.03 9.57 2.99
C ARG A 246 -33.00 8.43 3.19
N LEU A 247 -33.78 8.00 2.21
CA LEU A 247 -34.60 6.79 2.31
C LEU A 247 -33.72 5.55 2.49
N GLY A 248 -32.61 5.44 1.77
CA GLY A 248 -31.62 4.39 1.97
C GLY A 248 -31.09 4.38 3.41
N ILE A 249 -30.49 5.48 3.87
CA ILE A 249 -29.87 5.58 5.19
C ILE A 249 -30.90 5.63 6.35
N ALA A 250 -32.11 6.12 6.12
CA ALA A 250 -33.22 6.05 7.09
C ALA A 250 -33.84 4.64 7.16
N LEU A 251 -33.90 3.89 6.04
CA LEU A 251 -34.23 2.46 6.06
C LEU A 251 -33.13 1.65 6.75
N LEU A 252 -31.87 2.10 6.69
CA LEU A 252 -30.75 1.50 7.42
C LEU A 252 -30.80 1.75 8.94
N ARG A 253 -31.59 2.72 9.42
CA ARG A 253 -31.91 2.92 10.84
C ARG A 253 -33.13 2.13 11.35
N ALA A 254 -33.88 1.48 10.45
CA ALA A 254 -35.14 0.79 10.77
C ALA A 254 -35.01 -0.74 10.84
N ARG A 255 -33.79 -1.28 10.92
CA ARG A 255 -33.51 -2.69 11.18
C ARG A 255 -32.52 -2.85 12.33
#